data_AF-A0A8I1PL30-F1
#
_entry.id   AF-A0A8I1PL30-F1
#
_cell.length_a   1.000
_cell.length_b   1.000
_cell.length_c   1.000
_cell.angle_alpha   90.00
_cell.angle_beta   90.00
_cell.angle_gamma   90.00
#
_symmetry.space_group_name_H-M   'P 1'
#
loop_
_entity.id
_entity.type
_entity.pdbx_description
1 polymer ?
#
loop_
_entity_poly.entity_id
_entity_poly.type
_entity_poly.pdbx_seq_one_letter_code
_entity_poly.pdbx_strand_id
1 'polypeptide(L)' 'MEAEQHGLGDVIRAARKKVGWSQGELGEKSGLSRPTIARVEANNDVTTATIAKVAQALGLKLELRDDG' A
#
# COMPACT_ATOMS: atom_id res chain seq x y z
N MET A 1 25.68 -4.66 0.03
CA MET A 1 24.45 -4.02 0.53
C MET A 1 23.32 -4.90 0.09
N GLU A 2 22.77 -5.71 1.00
CA GLU A 2 21.56 -6.48 0.70
C GLU A 2 20.46 -5.47 0.39
N ALA A 3 19.81 -5.59 -0.76
CA ALA A 3 18.64 -4.79 -1.06
C ALA A 3 17.61 -5.14 0.01
N GLU A 4 17.31 -4.22 0.93
CA GLU A 4 16.17 -4.36 1.84
C GLU A 4 14.97 -4.77 0.99
N GLN A 5 14.44 -5.96 1.24
CA GLN A 5 13.20 -6.42 0.62
C GLN A 5 12.10 -5.46 1.11
N HIS A 6 11.84 -4.44 0.31
CA HIS A 6 10.74 -3.51 0.56
C HIS A 6 9.46 -4.26 0.21
N GLY A 7 8.76 -4.73 1.23
CA GLY A 7 7.45 -5.35 1.06
C GLY A 7 6.48 -4.38 0.42
N LEU A 8 5.40 -4.91 -0.14
CA LEU A 8 4.34 -4.11 -0.76
C LEU A 8 3.82 -2.98 0.15
N GLY A 9 3.73 -3.24 1.46
CA GLY A 9 3.33 -2.27 2.48
C GLY A 9 4.28 -1.08 2.60
N ASP A 10 5.58 -1.29 2.40
CA ASP A 10 6.59 -0.23 2.43
C ASP A 10 6.49 0.67 1.19
N VAL A 11 6.24 0.07 0.02
CA VAL A 11 5.96 0.82 -1.22
C VAL A 11 4.72 1.70 -1.05
N ILE A 12 3.64 1.15 -0.48
CA ILE A 12 2.40 1.89 -0.20
C ILE A 12 2.64 3.01 0.80
N ARG A 13 3.37 2.74 1.90
CA ARG A 13 3.70 3.74 2.92
C ARG A 13 4.52 4.89 2.33
N ALA A 14 5.52 4.58 1.51
CA ALA A 14 6.35 5.57 0.85
C ALA A 14 5.53 6.44 -0.11
N ALA A 15 4.69 5.82 -0.95
CA ALA A 15 3.82 6.53 -1.87
C ALA A 15 2.83 7.46 -1.14
N ARG A 16 2.20 6.97 -0.06
CA ARG A 16 1.30 7.79 0.77
C ARG A 16 2.02 9.01 1.35
N LYS A 17 3.21 8.81 1.93
CA LYS A 17 4.01 9.92 2.48
C LYS A 17 4.43 10.92 1.39
N LYS A 18 4.77 10.45 0.19
CA LYS A 18 5.14 11.29 -0.95
C LYS A 18 4.02 12.25 -1.38
N VAL A 19 2.76 11.81 -1.28
CA VAL A 19 1.59 12.67 -1.56
C VAL A 19 1.08 13.43 -0.34
N GLY A 20 1.78 13.33 0.80
CA GLY A 20 1.47 14.10 2.01
C GLY A 20 0.27 13.61 2.83
N TRP A 21 -0.23 12.39 2.57
CA TRP A 21 -1.42 11.88 3.28
C TRP A 21 -1.08 11.15 4.57
N SER A 22 -1.93 11.31 5.58
CA SER A 22 -2.04 10.43 6.74
C SER A 22 -2.69 9.09 6.36
N GLN A 23 -2.58 8.09 7.23
CA GLN A 23 -3.28 6.81 7.03
C GLN A 23 -4.80 6.96 7.02
N GLY A 24 -5.34 7.97 7.71
CA GLY A 24 -6.77 8.28 7.69
C GLY A 24 -7.22 8.79 6.32
N GLU A 25 -6.50 9.77 5.77
CA GLU A 25 -6.78 10.34 4.46
C GLU A 25 -6.66 9.30 3.33
N LEU A 26 -5.66 8.42 3.40
CA LEU A 26 -5.58 7.29 2.46
C LEU A 26 -6.77 6.33 2.62
N GLY A 27 -7.21 6.09 3.86
CA GLY A 27 -8.40 5.30 4.15
C GLY A 27 -9.63 5.90 3.48
N GLU A 28 -9.89 7.19 3.72
CA GLU A 28 -11.01 7.91 3.11
C GLU A 28 -10.97 7.86 1.57
N LYS A 29 -9.80 8.12 0.96
CA LYS A 29 -9.64 8.12 -0.50
C LYS A 29 -9.75 6.74 -1.15
N SER A 30 -9.44 5.67 -0.40
CA SER A 30 -9.55 4.28 -0.86
C SER A 30 -10.86 3.59 -0.46
N GLY A 31 -11.71 4.26 0.31
CA GLY A 31 -12.93 3.66 0.87
C GLY A 31 -12.63 2.57 1.91
N LEU A 32 -11.57 2.72 2.69
CA LEU A 32 -11.10 1.79 3.72
C LEU A 32 -10.95 2.49 5.07
N SER A 33 -10.98 1.71 6.15
CA SER A 33 -10.72 2.26 7.49
C SER A 33 -9.23 2.48 7.73
N ARG A 34 -8.88 3.50 8.55
CA ARG A 34 -7.48 3.74 8.97
C ARG A 34 -6.76 2.48 9.51
N PRO A 35 -7.38 1.63 10.38
CA PRO A 35 -6.74 0.38 10.81
C PRO A 35 -6.45 -0.59 9.66
N THR A 36 -7.27 -0.61 8.61
CA THR A 36 -7.00 -1.41 7.42
C THR A 36 -5.76 -0.90 6.69
N ILE A 37 -5.62 0.42 6.51
CA ILE A 37 -4.41 1.02 5.95
C ILE A 37 -3.17 0.68 6.79
N ALA A 38 -3.28 0.76 8.12
CA ALA A 38 -2.17 0.42 9.01
C ALA A 38 -1.71 -1.04 8.84
N ARG A 39 -2.64 -1.99 8.65
CA ARG A 39 -2.32 -3.40 8.36
C ARG A 39 -1.66 -3.58 7.00
N VAL A 40 -2.17 -2.90 5.96
CA VAL A 40 -1.58 -2.92 4.61
C VAL A 40 -0.11 -2.46 4.68
N GLU A 41 0.16 -1.34 5.34
CA GLU A 41 1.52 -0.81 5.46
C GLU A 41 2.44 -1.64 6.37
N ALA A 42 1.88 -2.47 7.23
CA ALA A 42 2.63 -3.37 8.10
C ALA A 42 3.00 -4.70 7.41
N ASN A 43 2.69 -4.86 6.12
CA ASN A 43 2.86 -6.13 5.39
C ASN A 43 2.08 -7.30 6.03
N ASN A 44 0.95 -7.01 6.69
CA ASN A 44 0.07 -8.04 7.25
C ASN A 44 -0.86 -8.64 6.19
N ASP A 45 -1.46 -9.79 6.50
CA ASP A 45 -2.45 -10.45 5.64
C ASP A 45 -3.62 -9.52 5.29
N VAL A 46 -3.68 -9.15 4.01
CA VAL A 46 -4.72 -8.33 3.40
C VAL A 46 -5.08 -8.88 2.04
N THR A 47 -6.33 -8.69 1.63
CA THR A 47 -6.78 -9.19 0.33
C THR A 47 -6.16 -8.39 -0.82
N THR A 48 -5.96 -9.04 -1.97
CA THR A 48 -5.54 -8.37 -3.21
C THR A 48 -6.50 -7.25 -3.62
N ALA A 49 -7.80 -7.39 -3.34
CA ALA A 49 -8.79 -6.34 -3.54
C ALA A 49 -8.53 -5.11 -2.65
N THR A 50 -8.09 -5.30 -1.41
CA THR A 50 -7.70 -4.20 -0.50
C THR A 50 -6.48 -3.48 -1.04
N ILE A 51 -5.46 -4.23 -1.46
CA ILE A 51 -4.25 -3.69 -2.09
C ILE A 51 -4.61 -2.87 -3.34
N ALA A 52 -5.48 -3.41 -4.20
CA ALA A 52 -5.89 -2.74 -5.44
C ALA A 52 -6.58 -1.38 -5.17
N LYS A 53 -7.46 -1.30 -4.17
CA LYS A 53 -8.10 -0.03 -3.77
C LYS A 53 -7.09 1.00 -3.29
N VAL A 54 -6.11 0.56 -2.50
CA VAL A 54 -5.04 1.43 -2.01
C VAL A 54 -4.14 1.92 -3.15
N ALA A 55 -3.74 1.01 -4.04
CA ALA A 55 -2.93 1.34 -5.21
C ALA A 55 -3.66 2.35 -6.12
N GLN A 56 -4.94 2.12 -6.40
CA GLN A 56 -5.77 3.03 -7.19
C GLN A 56 -5.84 4.42 -6.56
N ALA A 57 -6.09 4.52 -5.24
CA ALA A 57 -6.14 5.80 -4.54
C ALA A 57 -4.82 6.59 -4.60
N LEU A 58 -3.70 5.88 -4.66
CA LEU A 58 -2.35 6.46 -4.77
C LEU A 58 -1.88 6.68 -6.22
N GLY A 59 -2.69 6.32 -7.23
CA GLY A 59 -2.30 6.37 -8.63
C GLY A 59 -1.20 5.37 -9.01
N LEU A 60 -1.08 4.27 -8.26
CA LEU A 60 -0.14 3.18 -8.50
C LEU A 60 -0.79 2.06 -9.32
N LYS A 61 0.06 1.25 -9.96
CA LYS A 61 -0.33 0.04 -10.69
C LYS A 61 0.23 -1.18 -9.97
N LEU A 62 -0.60 -2.21 -9.80
CA LEU A 62 -0.16 -3.52 -9.33
C LEU A 62 0.27 -4.37 -10.53
N GLU A 63 1.48 -4.94 -10.46
CA GLU A 63 2.04 -5.80 -11.51
C GLU A 63 2.51 -7.10 -10.87
N LEU A 64 2.09 -8.24 -11.43
CA LEU A 64 2.67 -9.53 -11.12
C LEU A 64 3.89 -9.73 -12.03
N ARG A 65 5.01 -10.12 -11.42
CA ARG A 65 6.23 -10.48 -12.13
C ARG A 65 6.54 -11.92 -11.77
N ASP A 66 6.84 -12.70 -12.80
CA ASP A 66 7.42 -14.02 -12.64
C ASP A 66 8.93 -13.85 -12.71
N ASP A 67 9.63 -14.26 -11.65
CA ASP A 67 11.09 -14.13 -11.58
C ASP A 67 11.81 -15.29 -12.29
N GLY A 68 11.06 -16.28 -12.81
CA GLY A 68 11.57 -17.44 -13.56
C GLY A 68 11.93 -18.63 -12.68
#